data_AF-A0A2A4WJS2-F1
#
_entry.id   AF-A0A2A4WJS2-F1
#
_cell.length_a   1.000
_cell.length_b   1.000
_cell.length_c   1.000
_cell.angle_alpha   90.00
_cell.angle_beta   90.00
_cell.angle_gamma   90.00
#
_symmetry.space_group_name_H-M   'P 1'
#
loop_
_entity.id
_entity.type
_entity.pdbx_description
1 polymer ?
#
loop_
_entity_poly.entity_id
_entity_poly.type
_entity_poly.pdbx_seq_one_letter_code
_entity_poly.pdbx_strand_id
1 'polypeptide(L)'
;MLIIISLFISSCAKNDLVYFANNFEEIAKTDNTVPTLSTRLLKLREHGECFENKCPQEAIYVAVSEFGEYPDQKLYITPKANEWLFTGWKHIPKLGEDNPTIIFTLKSINNEIQSNITVKANLFGIEYINE
;
A
#
# COMPACT_ATOMS: atom_id res chain seq x y z
N MET A 1 6.16 52.14 -3.19
CA MET A 1 4.95 51.56 -2.54
C MET A 1 5.01 50.06 -2.75
N LEU A 2 5.30 49.29 -1.69
CA LEU A 2 5.50 47.84 -1.78
C LEU A 2 4.18 47.15 -1.40
N ILE A 3 3.55 46.43 -2.33
CA ILE A 3 2.32 45.68 -2.07
C ILE A 3 2.75 44.29 -1.61
N ILE A 4 2.66 44.04 -0.30
CA ILE A 4 2.82 42.70 0.27
C ILE A 4 1.48 41.97 0.07
N ILE A 5 1.41 41.15 -0.98
CA ILE A 5 0.29 40.22 -1.16
C ILE A 5 0.50 39.09 -0.16
N SER A 6 -0.16 39.19 1.00
CA SER A 6 -0.18 38.11 1.98
C SER A 6 -1.04 36.98 1.42
N LEU A 7 -0.38 35.94 0.88
CA LEU A 7 -1.05 34.69 0.52
C LEU A 7 -1.54 34.04 1.83
N PHE A 8 -2.84 34.16 2.10
CA PHE A 8 -3.49 33.32 3.10
C PHE A 8 -3.56 31.90 2.54
N ILE A 9 -2.61 31.06 2.94
CA ILE A 9 -2.68 29.62 2.68
C ILE A 9 -3.75 29.08 3.63
N SER A 10 -4.99 29.00 3.15
CA SER A 10 -6.07 28.40 3.92
C SER A 10 -5.80 26.90 4.00
N SER A 11 -5.57 26.38 5.21
CA SER A 11 -5.46 24.94 5.45
C SER A 11 -6.80 24.28 5.11
N CYS A 12 -6.88 23.69 3.92
CA CYS A 12 -8.05 22.98 3.42
C CYS A 12 -7.76 21.47 3.37
N ALA A 13 -6.98 20.97 4.32
CA ALA A 13 -6.58 19.57 4.35
C ALA A 13 -7.58 18.77 5.20
N LYS A 14 -8.15 17.70 4.63
CA LYS A 14 -8.95 16.72 5.38
C LYS A 14 -8.06 15.98 6.36
N ASN A 15 -8.52 15.78 7.60
CA ASN A 15 -7.74 15.11 8.65
C ASN A 15 -7.20 13.74 8.19
N ASP A 16 -7.99 12.97 7.45
CA ASP A 16 -7.57 11.65 6.95
C ASP A 16 -6.43 11.74 5.93
N LEU A 17 -6.40 12.79 5.10
CA LEU A 17 -5.33 12.99 4.13
C LEU A 17 -4.04 13.45 4.83
N VAL A 18 -4.17 14.31 5.84
CA VAL A 18 -3.03 14.71 6.69
C VAL A 18 -2.48 13.48 7.42
N TYR A 19 -3.36 12.65 7.97
CA TYR A 19 -2.97 11.41 8.63
C TYR A 19 -2.24 10.47 7.69
N PHE A 20 -2.85 10.17 6.54
CA PHE A 20 -2.23 9.35 5.50
C PHE A 20 -0.84 9.89 5.15
N ALA A 21 -0.74 11.17 4.79
CA ALA A 21 0.51 11.79 4.35
C ALA A 21 1.63 11.74 5.39
N ASN A 22 1.31 11.75 6.69
CA ASN A 22 2.30 11.69 7.76
C ASN A 22 2.68 10.26 8.18
N ASN A 23 1.83 9.27 7.90
CA ASN A 23 1.99 7.92 8.47
C ASN A 23 2.15 6.82 7.43
N PHE A 24 2.09 7.15 6.13
CA PHE A 24 2.31 6.17 5.08
C PHE A 24 3.80 5.92 4.83
N GLU A 25 4.13 4.69 4.48
CA GLU A 25 5.45 4.26 4.04
C GLU A 25 5.30 3.44 2.75
N GLU A 26 5.96 3.83 1.66
CA GLU A 26 6.06 2.98 0.46
C GLU A 26 7.06 1.86 0.73
N ILE A 27 6.56 0.64 0.93
CA ILE A 27 7.41 -0.52 1.26
C ILE A 27 7.84 -1.32 0.02
N ALA A 28 7.12 -1.17 -1.09
CA ALA A 28 7.49 -1.75 -2.37
C ALA A 28 6.78 -1.06 -3.52
N LYS A 29 7.41 -1.11 -4.70
CA LYS A 29 6.78 -0.81 -5.98
C LYS A 29 7.31 -1.75 -7.05
N THR A 30 6.50 -2.03 -8.06
CA THR A 30 6.98 -2.68 -9.28
C THR A 30 7.76 -1.70 -10.14
N ASP A 31 8.78 -2.18 -10.85
CA ASP A 31 9.53 -1.35 -11.80
C ASP A 31 8.67 -0.98 -13.02
N ASN A 32 8.74 0.28 -13.44
CA ASN A 32 7.89 0.87 -14.49
C ASN A 32 8.38 0.60 -15.92
N THR A 33 9.35 -0.28 -16.13
CA THR A 33 10.00 -0.40 -17.44
C THR A 33 9.27 -1.31 -18.42
N VAL A 34 8.38 -2.20 -17.95
CA VAL A 34 7.76 -3.25 -18.80
C VAL A 34 6.34 -3.74 -18.41
N PRO A 35 5.79 -3.57 -17.17
CA PRO A 35 4.66 -4.40 -16.77
C PRO A 35 3.30 -3.89 -17.25
N THR A 36 2.37 -4.83 -17.49
CA THR A 36 0.95 -4.51 -17.78
C THR A 36 0.26 -3.88 -16.57
N LEU A 37 0.66 -4.30 -15.36
CA LEU A 37 0.19 -3.74 -14.10
C LEU A 37 1.35 -3.15 -13.30
N SER A 38 1.16 -1.93 -12.81
CA SER A 38 2.01 -1.32 -11.81
C SER A 38 1.36 -1.40 -10.44
N THR A 39 2.11 -1.89 -9.44
CA THR A 39 1.65 -1.98 -8.05
C THR A 39 2.55 -1.18 -7.12
N ARG A 40 1.94 -0.44 -6.18
CA ARG A 40 2.62 0.14 -5.02
C ARG A 40 2.02 -0.43 -3.74
N LEU A 41 2.89 -0.80 -2.82
CA LEU A 41 2.53 -1.26 -1.49
C LEU A 41 2.82 -0.15 -0.50
N LEU A 42 1.78 0.37 0.12
CA LEU A 42 1.86 1.44 1.11
C LEU A 42 1.46 0.89 2.47
N LYS A 43 2.36 0.90 3.42
CA LYS A 43 2.07 0.57 4.81
C LYS A 43 1.56 1.81 5.51
N LEU A 44 0.46 1.68 6.26
CA LEU A 44 -0.07 2.75 7.10
C LEU A 44 -0.26 2.22 8.52
N ARG A 45 0.42 2.83 9.49
CA ARG A 45 0.38 2.45 10.90
C ARG A 45 -0.48 3.42 11.70
N GLU A 46 -1.26 2.89 12.63
CA GLU A 46 -1.97 3.65 13.65
C GLU A 46 -1.04 4.42 14.59
N HIS A 47 -1.52 5.53 15.15
CA HIS A 47 -0.76 6.26 16.15
C HIS A 47 -0.54 5.42 17.42
N GLY A 48 0.61 5.64 18.05
CA GLY A 48 0.91 5.13 19.38
C GLY A 48 2.23 4.38 19.45
N GLU A 49 2.57 3.98 20.65
CA GLU A 49 3.68 3.07 20.94
C GLU A 49 3.13 1.75 21.43
N CYS A 50 3.95 0.70 21.41
CA CYS A 50 3.57 -0.56 22.02
C CYS A 50 3.46 -0.38 23.55
N PHE A 51 2.33 -0.77 24.12
CA PHE A 51 2.12 -0.79 25.57
C PHE A 51 1.62 -2.17 26.00
N GLU A 52 2.32 -2.83 26.91
CA GLU A 52 1.95 -4.16 27.46
C GLU A 52 1.54 -5.16 26.35
N ASN A 53 2.42 -5.37 25.36
CA ASN A 53 2.22 -6.25 24.19
C ASN A 53 1.10 -5.83 23.22
N LYS A 54 0.49 -4.66 23.40
CA LYS A 54 -0.45 -4.09 22.43
C LYS A 54 0.29 -3.07 21.58
N CYS A 55 0.77 -3.50 20.42
CA CYS A 55 1.33 -2.61 19.42
C CYS A 55 0.24 -2.00 18.54
N PRO A 56 0.40 -0.74 18.08
CA PRO A 56 -0.47 -0.15 17.07
C PRO A 56 -0.61 -1.08 15.88
N GLN A 57 -1.79 -1.11 15.29
CA GLN A 57 -1.99 -1.94 14.12
C GLN A 57 -1.58 -1.19 12.84
N GLU A 58 -1.14 -1.94 11.85
CA GLU A 58 -0.85 -1.45 10.51
C GLU A 58 -1.56 -2.30 9.45
N ALA A 59 -1.80 -1.66 8.31
CA ALA A 59 -2.36 -2.30 7.13
C ALA A 59 -1.51 -1.97 5.90
N ILE A 60 -1.46 -2.89 4.95
CA ILE A 60 -0.88 -2.67 3.64
C ILE A 60 -1.99 -2.29 2.67
N TYR A 61 -1.85 -1.13 2.08
CA TYR A 61 -2.62 -0.66 0.95
C TYR A 61 -1.93 -1.10 -0.34
N VAL A 62 -2.67 -1.83 -1.17
CA VAL A 62 -2.21 -2.37 -2.44
C VAL A 62 -2.83 -1.52 -3.55
N ALA A 63 -2.07 -0.55 -4.04
CA ALA A 63 -2.49 0.30 -5.15
C ALA A 63 -2.07 -0.36 -6.45
N VAL A 64 -3.03 -0.80 -7.26
CA VAL A 64 -2.83 -1.45 -8.56
C VAL A 64 -3.31 -0.50 -9.66
N SER A 65 -2.55 -0.39 -10.73
CA SER A 65 -2.87 0.46 -11.89
C SER A 65 -2.43 -0.21 -13.18
N GLU A 66 -3.15 0.02 -14.26
CA GLU A 66 -2.69 -0.37 -15.59
C GLU A 66 -1.56 0.55 -16.05
N PHE A 67 -0.41 -0.01 -16.43
CA PHE A 67 0.78 0.74 -16.91
C PHE A 67 1.30 1.87 -15.99
N GLY A 68 0.84 1.96 -14.74
CA GLY A 68 1.15 3.09 -13.87
C GLY A 68 0.37 4.38 -14.20
N GLU A 69 -0.63 4.30 -15.07
CA GLU A 69 -1.37 5.44 -15.61
C GLU A 69 -2.82 5.49 -15.10
N TYR A 70 -3.51 6.58 -15.42
CA TYR A 70 -4.95 6.77 -15.25
C TYR A 70 -5.63 6.31 -16.56
N PRO A 71 -6.84 5.70 -16.57
CA PRO A 71 -7.88 5.76 -15.54
C PRO A 71 -8.00 4.54 -14.61
N ASP A 72 -7.51 3.37 -15.02
CA ASP A 72 -7.84 2.13 -14.33
C ASP A 72 -6.91 1.89 -13.14
N GLN A 73 -7.41 2.25 -11.97
CA GLN A 73 -6.71 2.11 -10.70
C GLN A 73 -7.62 1.49 -9.65
N LYS A 74 -7.04 0.64 -8.81
CA LYS A 74 -7.70 0.02 -7.66
C LYS A 74 -6.84 0.13 -6.43
N LEU A 75 -7.49 0.29 -5.29
CA LEU A 75 -6.86 0.28 -3.98
C LEU A 75 -7.50 -0.82 -3.15
N TYR A 76 -6.68 -1.77 -2.72
CA TYR A 76 -7.09 -2.81 -1.77
C TYR A 76 -6.38 -2.59 -0.44
N ILE A 77 -6.90 -3.19 0.63
CA ILE A 77 -6.34 -3.09 1.96
C ILE A 77 -6.27 -4.48 2.59
N THR A 78 -5.15 -4.82 3.21
CA THR A 78 -5.03 -6.05 4.00
C THR A 78 -5.80 -5.93 5.31
N PRO A 79 -6.12 -7.07 5.96
CA PRO A 79 -6.43 -7.06 7.38
C PRO A 79 -5.32 -6.37 8.18
N LYS A 80 -5.70 -5.80 9.33
CA LYS A 80 -4.78 -5.17 10.25
C LYS A 80 -3.95 -6.22 11.00
N ALA A 81 -2.66 -5.94 11.21
CA ALA A 81 -1.73 -6.74 12.01
C ALA A 81 -0.87 -5.81 12.89
N ASN A 82 -0.16 -6.34 13.89
CA ASN A 82 0.82 -5.52 14.62
C ASN A 82 2.01 -5.15 13.74
N GLU A 83 2.36 -6.03 12.81
CA GLU A 83 3.40 -5.77 11.82
C GLU A 83 3.10 -6.48 10.50
N TRP A 84 3.47 -5.84 9.41
CA TRP A 84 3.49 -6.35 8.05
C TRP A 84 4.86 -6.14 7.43
N LEU A 85 5.42 -7.21 6.88
CA LEU A 85 6.68 -7.19 6.15
C LEU A 85 6.46 -7.67 4.73
N PHE A 86 6.85 -6.85 3.75
CA PHE A 86 6.94 -7.30 2.36
C PHE A 86 8.16 -8.19 2.21
N THR A 87 7.95 -9.42 1.75
CA THR A 87 9.04 -10.42 1.64
C THR A 87 9.50 -10.60 0.19
N GLY A 88 8.68 -10.24 -0.79
CA GLY A 88 9.12 -10.18 -2.19
C GLY A 88 8.02 -10.34 -3.22
N TRP A 89 8.35 -9.94 -4.45
CA TRP A 89 7.56 -10.22 -5.64
C TRP A 89 7.76 -11.68 -6.04
N LYS A 90 6.67 -12.42 -6.24
CA LYS A 90 6.68 -13.76 -6.84
C LYS A 90 6.44 -13.71 -8.34
N HIS A 91 5.59 -12.78 -8.79
CA HIS A 91 5.29 -12.55 -10.20
C HIS A 91 4.93 -11.10 -10.46
N ILE A 92 5.47 -10.55 -11.54
CA ILE A 92 5.10 -9.24 -12.09
C ILE A 92 4.69 -9.50 -13.53
N PRO A 93 3.44 -9.21 -13.92
CA PRO A 93 2.94 -9.56 -15.23
C PRO A 93 3.59 -8.70 -16.30
N LYS A 94 3.94 -9.33 -17.42
CA LYS A 94 4.56 -8.66 -18.55
C LYS A 94 3.50 -8.25 -19.57
N LEU A 95 3.87 -7.32 -20.45
CA LEU A 95 3.05 -6.94 -21.59
C LEU A 95 2.60 -8.17 -22.39
N GLY A 96 1.29 -8.27 -22.65
CA GLY A 96 0.69 -9.36 -23.45
C GLY A 96 0.35 -10.64 -22.68
N GLU A 97 0.51 -10.67 -21.34
CA GLU A 97 0.03 -11.79 -20.52
C GLU A 97 -1.51 -11.81 -20.44
N ASP A 98 -2.10 -12.98 -20.65
CA ASP A 98 -3.53 -13.20 -20.48
C ASP A 98 -3.89 -13.14 -18.99
N ASN A 99 -4.81 -12.24 -18.62
CA ASN A 99 -5.23 -11.98 -17.23
C ASN A 99 -4.06 -11.53 -16.31
N PRO A 100 -3.46 -10.35 -16.59
CA PRO A 100 -2.29 -9.89 -15.86
C PRO A 100 -2.58 -9.82 -14.36
N THR A 101 -1.75 -10.49 -13.56
CA THR A 101 -1.91 -10.59 -12.11
C THR A 101 -0.56 -10.42 -11.43
N ILE A 102 -0.52 -9.55 -10.43
CA ILE A 102 0.66 -9.34 -9.59
C ILE A 102 0.62 -10.33 -8.45
N ILE A 103 1.72 -11.03 -8.18
CA ILE A 103 1.81 -11.97 -7.07
C ILE A 103 2.98 -11.56 -6.18
N PHE A 104 2.72 -11.43 -4.89
CA PHE A 104 3.74 -11.12 -3.90
C PHE A 104 3.46 -11.81 -2.58
N THR A 105 4.43 -11.75 -1.69
CA THR A 105 4.34 -12.37 -0.39
C THR A 105 4.47 -11.31 0.69
N LEU A 106 3.60 -11.41 1.68
CA LEU A 106 3.64 -10.63 2.90
C LEU A 106 3.83 -11.57 4.09
N LYS A 107 4.45 -11.06 5.14
CA LYS A 107 4.48 -11.70 6.44
C LYS A 107 3.73 -10.82 7.44
N SER A 108 2.69 -11.36 8.05
CA SER A 108 1.99 -10.70 9.17
C SER A 108 2.52 -11.18 10.50
N ILE A 109 2.62 -10.27 11.47
CA ILE A 109 2.88 -10.59 12.87
C ILE A 109 1.72 -10.04 13.70
N ASN A 110 1.09 -10.91 14.49
CA ASN A 110 -0.03 -10.53 15.36
C ASN A 110 0.11 -11.24 16.70
N ASN A 111 0.38 -10.49 17.78
CA ASN A 111 0.63 -11.01 19.13
C ASN A 111 1.52 -12.27 19.11
N GLU A 112 2.71 -12.16 18.51
CA GLU A 112 3.72 -13.21 18.35
C GLU A 112 3.42 -14.30 17.30
N ILE A 113 2.18 -14.40 16.82
CA ILE A 113 1.82 -15.33 15.73
C ILE A 113 2.30 -14.74 14.41
N GLN A 114 3.07 -15.52 13.67
CA GLN A 114 3.58 -15.16 12.34
C GLN A 114 2.85 -15.97 11.27
N SER A 115 2.50 -15.32 10.17
CA SER A 115 1.88 -15.99 9.02
C SER A 115 2.43 -15.41 7.73
N ASN A 116 2.79 -16.29 6.80
CA ASN A 116 3.13 -15.91 5.44
C ASN A 116 1.88 -15.98 4.58
N ILE A 117 1.64 -14.92 3.82
CA ILE A 117 0.45 -14.78 2.99
C ILE A 117 0.92 -14.43 1.59
N THR A 118 0.58 -15.29 0.64
CA THR A 118 0.70 -14.96 -0.77
C THR A 118 -0.52 -14.15 -1.19
N VAL A 119 -0.28 -13.00 -1.80
CA VAL A 119 -1.31 -12.10 -2.30
C VAL A 119 -1.26 -12.11 -3.82
N LYS A 120 -2.42 -12.35 -4.45
CA LYS A 120 -2.62 -12.10 -5.88
C LYS A 120 -3.48 -10.85 -6.04
N ALA A 121 -3.06 -9.89 -6.85
CA ALA A 121 -3.81 -8.66 -7.07
C ALA A 121 -3.85 -8.29 -8.56
N ASN A 122 -5.01 -7.83 -9.01
CA ASN A 122 -5.23 -7.25 -10.33
C ASN A 122 -6.30 -6.15 -10.27
N LEU A 123 -6.74 -5.64 -11.42
CA LEU A 123 -7.75 -4.57 -11.49
C LEU A 123 -9.18 -5.04 -11.13
N PHE A 124 -9.40 -6.34 -10.98
CA PHE A 124 -10.70 -6.94 -10.71
C PHE A 124 -10.83 -7.48 -9.28
N GLY A 125 -9.73 -7.76 -8.59
CA GLY A 125 -9.76 -8.16 -7.20
C GLY A 125 -8.40 -8.47 -6.58
N ILE A 126 -8.48 -8.91 -5.33
CA ILE A 126 -7.35 -9.38 -4.52
C ILE A 126 -7.71 -10.74 -3.90
N GLU A 127 -6.77 -11.67 -3.91
CA GLU A 127 -6.90 -13.00 -3.31
C GLU A 127 -5.77 -13.21 -2.31
N TYR A 128 -6.09 -13.79 -1.16
CA TYR A 128 -5.13 -14.13 -0.10
C TYR A 128 -5.03 -15.65 0.02
N ILE A 129 -3.80 -16.15 -0.02
CA ILE A 129 -3.49 -17.58 0.13
C ILE A 129 -2.54 -17.72 1.31
N ASN A 130 -3.01 -18.36 2.36
CA ASN A 130 -2.18 -18.71 3.51
C ASN A 130 -1.25 -19.87 3.13
N GLU A 131 0.03 -19.74 3.50
CA GLU A 131 1.03 -20.81 3.34
C GLU A 131 1.21 -21.65 4.60
#